data_AF-A0A8S8YLR1-F1
#
_entry.id   AF-A0A8S8YLR1-F1
#
_cell.length_a   1.000
_cell.length_b   1.000
_cell.length_c   1.000
_cell.angle_alpha   90.00
_cell.angle_beta   90.00
_cell.angle_gamma   90.00
#
_symmetry.space_group_name_H-M   'P 1'
#
loop_
_entity.id
_entity.type
_entity.pdbx_description
1 polymer ?
#
loop_
_entity_poly.entity_id
_entity_poly.type
_entity_poly.pdbx_seq_one_letter_code
_entity_poly.pdbx_strand_id
1 'polypeptide(L)' 'MFLPQGRGRFVYDADKREELGGDERIHITLGDDDHVHSLQKGLKGIFTAAEFADIMDEARSRCAELRDLVNEKLEGE' A
#
# COMPACT_ATOMS: atom_id res chain seq x y z
N MET A 1 -3.02 3.37 1.15
CA MET A 1 -2.60 3.49 2.57
C MET A 1 -2.61 2.09 3.19
N PHE A 2 -1.64 1.75 4.05
CA PHE A 2 -1.57 0.43 4.71
C PHE A 2 -1.73 0.55 6.22
N LEU A 3 -2.63 -0.25 6.80
CA LEU A 3 -2.86 -0.34 8.24
C LEU A 3 -2.70 -1.77 8.74
N PRO A 4 -1.76 -2.08 9.64
CA PRO A 4 -1.78 -3.30 10.41
C PRO A 4 -2.99 -3.36 11.35
N GLN A 5 -3.75 -4.46 11.23
CA GLN A 5 -4.59 -4.97 12.30
C GLN A 5 -3.82 -6.07 13.02
N GLY A 6 -3.81 -6.01 14.35
CA GLY A 6 -3.03 -6.92 15.21
C GLY A 6 -3.07 -8.38 14.75
N ARG A 7 -1.90 -9.03 14.84
CA ARG A 7 -1.56 -10.39 14.33
C ARG A 7 -1.29 -10.51 12.82
N GLY A 8 -0.51 -9.59 12.24
CA GLY A 8 0.06 -9.78 10.89
C GLY A 8 -0.98 -9.70 9.76
N ARG A 9 -2.08 -8.97 9.97
CA ARG A 9 -3.06 -8.69 8.92
C ARG A 9 -2.90 -7.26 8.45
N PHE A 10 -2.58 -7.07 7.19
CA PHE A 10 -2.52 -5.75 6.56
C PHE A 10 -3.87 -5.43 5.91
N VAL A 11 -4.40 -4.24 6.19
CA VAL A 11 -5.54 -3.68 5.48
C VAL A 11 -4.99 -2.77 4.39
N TYR A 12 -5.32 -3.12 3.16
CA TYR A 12 -4.98 -2.40 1.94
C TYR A 12 -6.13 -1.45 1.61
N ASP A 13 -5.80 -0.18 1.34
CA ASP A 13 -6.79 0.87 1.05
C ASP A 13 -7.84 1.03 2.16
N ALA A 14 -7.34 1.16 3.39
CA ALA A 14 -8.18 1.25 4.56
C ALA A 14 -9.20 2.40 4.49
N ASP A 15 -10.45 2.11 4.88
CA ASP A 15 -11.49 3.10 4.97
C ASP A 15 -11.34 4.00 6.21
N LYS A 16 -12.15 5.06 6.30
CA LYS A 16 -12.13 6.00 7.44
C LYS A 16 -12.28 5.33 8.81
N ARG A 17 -12.94 4.18 8.91
CA ARG A 17 -13.15 3.46 10.18
C ARG A 17 -11.94 2.62 10.52
N GLU A 18 -11.33 1.99 9.53
CA GLU A 18 -10.11 1.20 9.69
C GLU A 18 -8.93 2.11 10.05
N GLU A 19 -8.86 3.30 9.47
CA GLU A 19 -7.90 4.34 9.85
C GLU A 19 -7.95 4.67 11.34
N LEU A 20 -9.14 4.82 11.93
CA LEU A 20 -9.29 5.18 13.35
C LEU A 20 -8.80 4.07 14.30
N GLY A 21 -8.71 2.82 13.84
CA GLY A 21 -8.26 1.67 14.63
C GLY A 21 -6.80 1.27 14.40
N GLY A 22 -6.14 1.80 13.35
CA GLY A 22 -4.77 1.44 13.00
C GLY A 22 -3.74 2.19 13.83
N ASP A 23 -3.07 1.50 14.75
CA ASP A 23 -2.04 2.05 15.65
C ASP A 23 -0.65 2.11 15.00
N GLU A 24 -0.50 1.58 13.78
CA GLU A 24 0.70 1.69 12.95
C GLU A 24 0.26 1.92 11.50
N ARG A 25 1.05 2.65 10.69
CA ARG A 25 0.73 2.92 9.28
C ARG A 25 1.98 2.97 8.42
N ILE A 26 1.88 2.52 7.18
CA ILE A 26 2.90 2.77 6.16
C ILE A 26 2.22 3.29 4.89
N HIS A 27 2.88 4.22 4.22
CA HIS A 27 2.46 4.76 2.93
C HIS A 27 3.62 4.57 1.97
N ILE A 28 3.38 3.90 0.85
CA ILE A 28 4.38 3.61 -0.18
C ILE A 28 3.85 4.19 -1.46
N THR A 29 4.63 5.06 -2.08
CA THR A 29 4.40 5.55 -3.43
C THR A 29 5.39 4.85 -4.34
N LEU A 30 4.87 4.05 -5.26
CA LEU A 30 5.66 3.48 -6.34
C LEU A 30 5.66 4.45 -7.53
N GLY A 31 6.84 4.67 -8.10
CA GLY A 31 7.02 5.37 -9.36
C GLY A 31 6.98 4.41 -10.54
N ASP A 32 7.40 4.89 -11.70
CA ASP A 32 7.60 4.04 -12.86
C ASP A 32 8.67 2.97 -12.58
N ASP A 33 8.48 1.78 -13.18
CA ASP A 33 9.33 0.59 -13.02
C ASP A 33 9.36 -0.03 -11.61
N ASP A 34 8.26 0.08 -10.86
CA ASP A 34 8.11 -0.49 -9.50
C ASP A 34 9.11 0.06 -8.47
N HIS A 35 9.79 1.16 -8.79
CA HIS A 35 10.72 1.81 -7.87
C HIS A 35 9.99 2.56 -6.76
N VAL A 36 10.45 2.44 -5.51
CA VAL A 36 9.91 3.22 -4.40
C VAL A 36 10.28 4.68 -4.59
N HIS A 37 9.30 5.52 -4.93
CA HIS A 37 9.45 6.96 -5.07
C HIS A 37 9.42 7.65 -3.70
N SER A 38 8.53 7.20 -2.80
CA SER A 38 8.54 7.63 -1.41
C SER A 38 7.97 6.59 -0.47
N LEU A 39 8.47 6.59 0.76
CA LEU A 39 7.98 5.77 1.85
C LEU A 39 7.78 6.65 3.07
N GLN A 40 6.56 6.66 3.59
CA GLN A 40 6.21 7.38 4.81
C GLN A 40 5.68 6.40 5.85
N LYS A 41 6.42 6.23 6.93
CA LYS A 41 5.98 5.45 8.09
C LYS A 41 5.29 6.37 9.10
N GLY A 42 4.04 6.06 9.42
CA GLY A 42 3.27 6.70 10.47
C GLY A 42 3.14 5.81 11.70
N LEU A 43 3.03 6.43 12.88
CA LEU A 43 2.72 5.80 14.17
C LEU A 43 3.74 4.75 14.69
N LYS A 44 3.53 4.29 15.93
CA LYS A 44 4.48 3.51 16.73
C LYS A 44 4.40 2.02 16.36
N GLY A 45 5.16 1.63 15.34
CA GLY A 45 5.34 0.23 14.93
C GLY A 45 6.68 -0.03 14.26
N ILE A 46 7.18 -1.26 14.35
CA ILE A 46 8.39 -1.74 13.67
C ILE A 46 7.96 -2.81 12.67
N PHE A 47 8.18 -2.55 11.38
CA PHE A 47 7.98 -3.56 10.34
C PHE A 47 9.22 -4.43 10.23
N THR A 48 9.02 -5.74 10.16
CA THR A 48 10.10 -6.66 9.81
C THR A 48 10.38 -6.61 8.31
N ALA A 49 11.55 -7.08 7.89
CA ALA A 49 11.90 -7.16 6.47
C ALA A 49 10.97 -8.08 5.67
N ALA A 50 10.46 -9.14 6.30
CA ALA A 50 9.50 -10.06 5.68
C ALA A 50 8.16 -9.37 5.44
N GLU A 51 7.61 -8.71 6.46
CA GLU A 51 6.37 -7.93 6.32
C GLU A 51 6.51 -6.82 5.29
N PHE A 52 7.68 -6.18 5.22
CA PHE A 52 7.92 -5.17 4.19
C PHE A 52 7.94 -5.76 2.77
N ALA A 53 8.51 -6.96 2.59
CA ALA A 53 8.49 -7.65 1.31
C ALA A 53 7.04 -7.98 0.89
N ASP A 54 6.23 -8.50 1.80
CA ASP A 54 4.82 -8.82 1.53
C ASP A 54 4.01 -7.55 1.16
N ILE A 55 4.23 -6.45 1.89
CA ILE A 55 3.59 -5.16 1.59
C ILE A 55 4.02 -4.64 0.21
N MET A 56 5.30 -4.79 -0.15
CA MET A 56 5.83 -4.36 -1.44
C MET A 56 5.29 -5.19 -2.60
N ASP A 57 5.13 -6.50 -2.42
CA ASP A 57 4.55 -7.39 -3.44
C ASP A 57 3.10 -7.01 -3.75
N GLU A 58 2.31 -6.77 -2.71
CA GLU A 58 0.92 -6.34 -2.83
C GLU A 58 0.80 -4.92 -3.40
N ALA A 59 1.70 -4.01 -3.02
CA ALA A 59 1.75 -2.66 -3.60
C ALA A 59 1.97 -2.70 -5.11
N ARG A 60 2.90 -3.54 -5.59
CA ARG A 60 3.15 -3.72 -7.04
C ARG A 60 1.94 -4.30 -7.75
N SER A 61 1.32 -5.35 -7.19
CA SER A 61 0.11 -5.96 -7.76
C SER A 61 -1.01 -4.93 -7.92
N ARG A 62 -1.26 -4.11 -6.88
CA ARG A 62 -2.28 -3.06 -6.94
C ARG A 62 -1.95 -1.92 -7.88
N CYS A 63 -0.68 -1.50 -7.95
CA CYS A 63 -0.26 -0.49 -8.91
C CYS A 63 -0.44 -0.95 -10.36
N ALA A 64 -0.15 -2.23 -10.65
CA ALA A 64 -0.39 -2.81 -11.98
C ALA A 64 -1.88 -2.80 -12.34
N GLU A 65 -2.76 -3.28 -11.45
CA GLU A 65 -4.22 -3.27 -11.66
C GLU A 65 -4.77 -1.85 -11.90
N LEU A 66 -4.31 -0.87 -11.10
CA LEU A 66 -4.74 0.53 -11.25
C LEU A 66 -4.25 1.13 -12.57
N ARG A 67 -3.04 0.80 -12.99
CA ARG A 67 -2.45 1.28 -14.25
C ARG A 67 -3.19 0.70 -15.46
N ASP A 68 -3.55 -0.58 -15.41
CA ASP A 68 -4.37 -1.21 -16.44
C ASP A 68 -5.76 -0.56 -16.53
N LEU A 69 -6.42 -0.31 -15.41
CA LEU A 69 -7.71 0.38 -15.35
C LEU A 69 -7.65 1.82 -15.91
N VAL A 70 -6.58 2.55 -15.63
CA VAL A 70 -6.37 3.91 -16.15
C VAL A 70 -6.11 3.86 -17.65
N ASN A 71 -5.28 2.93 -18.13
CA ASN A 71 -5.01 2.76 -19.56
C ASN A 71 -6.29 2.39 -20.33
N GLU A 72 -7.08 1.44 -19.83
CA GLU A 72 -8.37 1.06 -20.43
C GLU A 72 -9.32 2.27 -20.56
N LYS A 73 -9.35 3.14 -19.54
CA LYS A 73 -10.15 4.37 -19.55
C LYS A 73 -9.65 5.42 -20.55
N LEU A 74 -8.34 5.47 -20.79
CA LEU A 74 -7.72 6.44 -21.71
C LEU A 74 -7.76 5.99 -23.18
N GLU A 75 -7.77 4.69 -23.46
CA GLU A 75 -7.90 4.14 -24.82
C GLU A 75 -9.33 4.24 -25.38
N GLY A 76 -10.32 4.57 -24.53
CA GLY A 76 -11.73 4.73 -24.89
C GLY A 76 -12.16 6.16 -25.27
N GLU A 77 -11.25 7.13 -25.30
CA GLU A 77 -11.47 8.53 -25.76
C GLU A 77 -10.88 8.79 -27.16
#